data_AF-A0A0F9J5G2-F1
#
_entry.id   AF-A0A0F9J5G2-F1
#
_cell.length_a   1.000
_cell.length_b   1.000
_cell.length_c   1.000
_cell.angle_alpha   90.00
_cell.angle_beta   90.00
_cell.angle_gamma   90.00
#
_symmetry.space_group_name_H-M   'P 1'
#
loop_
_entity.id
_entity.type
_entity.pdbx_description
1 polymer ?
#
loop_
_entity_poly.entity_id
_entity_poly.type
_entity_poly.pdbx_seq_one_letter_code
_entity_poly.pdbx_strand_id
1 'polypeptide(L)'
;MESKVETTIDDTRASESATVTFQGRDYTAGGFQVDLVSGRMVAYVTRKGDQLILTTWAGQRIAGLYETGKTRGFYGAELVCYQTRHPVAGFYWHGRGLGEGMMLRLKKGRRA
;
A
#
# COMPACT_ATOMS: atom_id res chain seq x y z
N MET A 1 -22.67 1.70 -7.80
CA MET A 1 -22.22 1.59 -6.40
C MET A 1 -21.40 2.83 -6.12
N GLU A 2 -21.97 3.78 -5.40
CA GLU A 2 -21.28 5.01 -5.02
C GLU A 2 -20.48 4.73 -3.74
N SER A 3 -19.18 4.97 -3.77
CA SER A 3 -18.32 4.88 -2.59
C SER A 3 -17.89 6.30 -2.20
N LYS A 4 -18.29 6.75 -1.01
CA LYS A 4 -17.74 7.98 -0.42
C LYS A 4 -16.36 7.67 0.16
N VAL A 5 -15.31 8.24 -0.42
CA VAL A 5 -13.93 8.09 0.05
C VAL A 5 -13.61 9.25 0.98
N GLU A 6 -13.17 8.94 2.20
CA GLU A 6 -12.60 9.89 3.14
C GLU A 6 -11.10 9.69 3.25
N THR A 7 -10.35 10.80 3.24
CA THR A 7 -8.91 10.81 3.46
C THR A 7 -8.62 11.62 4.71
N THR A 8 -7.95 10.99 5.68
CA THR A 8 -7.48 11.64 6.91
C THR A 8 -5.97 11.79 6.80
N ILE A 9 -5.46 13.00 7.07
CA ILE A 9 -4.02 13.30 7.05
C ILE A 9 -3.69 14.08 8.32
N ASP A 10 -2.72 13.59 9.09
CA ASP A 10 -2.08 14.28 10.20
C ASP A 10 -0.55 14.21 10.05
N ASP A 11 0.19 14.83 10.97
CA ASP A 11 1.66 14.93 10.91
C ASP A 11 2.37 13.56 10.86
N THR A 12 1.71 12.52 11.37
CA THR A 12 2.28 11.19 11.55
C THR A 12 1.54 10.08 10.80
N ARG A 13 0.37 10.38 10.23
CA ARG A 13 -0.50 9.40 9.61
C ARG A 13 -1.23 9.96 8.40
N ALA A 14 -1.45 9.10 7.42
CA ALA A 14 -2.38 9.35 6.34
C ALA A 14 -3.20 8.07 6.11
N SER A 15 -4.50 8.16 5.93
CA SER A 15 -5.34 7.00 5.63
C SER A 15 -6.48 7.34 4.69
N GLU A 16 -6.79 6.42 3.80
CA GLU A 16 -7.96 6.45 2.92
C GLU A 16 -8.92 5.34 3.37
N SER A 17 -10.17 5.68 3.60
CA SER A 17 -11.24 4.74 3.90
C SER A 17 -12.47 5.06 3.07
N ALA A 18 -13.21 4.04 2.67
CA ALA A 18 -14.48 4.19 1.98
C ALA A 18 -15.58 3.43 2.69
N THR A 19 -16.81 3.94 2.62
CA THR A 19 -18.00 3.18 3.03
C THR A 19 -18.50 2.35 1.86
N VAL A 20 -18.66 1.05 2.09
CA VAL A 20 -19.21 0.08 1.14
C VAL A 20 -20.49 -0.51 1.71
N THR A 21 -21.59 -0.36 0.99
CA THR A 21 -22.85 -1.00 1.34
C THR A 21 -22.91 -2.41 0.74
N PHE A 22 -23.01 -3.42 1.60
CA PHE A 22 -23.20 -4.82 1.19
C PHE A 22 -24.41 -5.40 1.92
N GLN A 23 -25.35 -5.97 1.15
CA GLN A 23 -26.61 -6.53 1.69
C GLN A 23 -27.38 -5.55 2.60
N GLY A 24 -27.39 -4.25 2.24
CA GLY A 24 -28.09 -3.21 3.00
C GLY A 24 -27.40 -2.80 4.31
N ARG A 25 -26.16 -3.22 4.55
CA ARG A 25 -25.34 -2.78 5.69
C ARG A 25 -24.09 -2.08 5.21
N ASP A 26 -23.72 -1.02 5.94
CA ASP A 26 -22.53 -0.23 5.65
C ASP A 26 -21.30 -0.80 6.36
N TYR A 27 -20.22 -0.94 5.60
CA TYR A 27 -18.92 -1.41 6.07
C TYR A 27 -17.85 -0.38 5.73
N THR A 28 -16.92 -0.16 6.65
CA THR A 28 -15.72 0.64 6.36
C THR A 28 -14.67 -0.26 5.71
N ALA A 29 -14.33 0.04 4.46
CA ALA A 29 -13.24 -0.58 3.73
C ALA A 29 -12.02 0.35 3.76
N GLY A 30 -10.90 -0.13 4.31
CA GLY A 30 -9.62 0.60 4.28
C GLY A 30 -8.96 0.45 2.91
N GLY A 31 -8.52 1.55 2.33
CA GLY A 31 -7.78 1.57 1.07
C GLY A 31 -6.27 1.68 1.31
N PHE A 32 -5.83 2.87 1.70
CA PHE A 32 -4.44 3.21 1.93
C PHE A 32 -4.21 3.61 3.38
N GLN A 33 -3.01 3.34 3.91
CA GLN A 33 -2.60 3.83 5.21
C GLN A 33 -1.09 4.07 5.23
N VAL A 34 -0.64 5.14 5.88
CA VAL A 34 0.72 5.37 6.35
C VAL A 34 0.63 5.73 7.82
N ASP A 35 1.44 5.08 8.64
CA ASP A 35 1.59 5.39 10.06
C ASP A 35 3.07 5.41 10.42
N LEU A 36 3.60 6.61 10.64
CA LEU A 36 5.01 6.84 10.96
C LEU A 36 5.38 6.37 12.38
N VAL A 37 4.40 6.35 13.29
CA VAL A 37 4.57 5.91 14.68
C VAL A 37 4.73 4.40 14.72
N SER A 38 3.81 3.65 14.11
CA SER A 38 3.91 2.19 14.06
C SER A 38 4.88 1.68 12.99
N GLY A 39 5.32 2.56 12.08
CA GLY A 39 6.22 2.21 10.98
C GLY A 39 5.57 1.28 9.97
N ARG A 40 4.27 1.46 9.71
CA ARG A 40 3.48 0.60 8.82
C ARG A 40 2.87 1.43 7.70
N MET A 41 2.84 0.84 6.51
CA MET A 41 2.10 1.38 5.37
C MET A 41 1.30 0.25 4.71
N VAL A 42 0.10 0.57 4.26
CA VAL A 42 -0.77 -0.28 3.44
C VAL A 42 -1.03 0.46 2.14
N ALA A 43 -0.71 -0.17 1.03
CA ALA A 43 -0.89 0.39 -0.31
C ALA A 43 -1.00 -0.74 -1.34
N TYR A 44 -1.43 -0.42 -2.56
CA TYR A 44 -1.59 -1.40 -3.64
C TYR A 44 -0.41 -1.36 -4.60
N VAL A 45 0.02 -2.51 -5.09
CA VAL A 45 0.99 -2.59 -6.20
C VAL A 45 0.25 -2.51 -7.51
N THR A 46 0.58 -1.52 -8.32
CA THR A 46 0.04 -1.37 -9.67
C THR A 46 1.18 -1.35 -10.67
N ARG A 47 1.02 -2.08 -11.78
CA ARG A 47 1.88 -1.94 -12.96
C ARG A 47 1.21 -1.02 -13.96
N LYS A 48 1.95 -0.01 -14.42
CA LYS A 48 1.57 0.89 -15.53
C LYS A 48 2.68 0.85 -16.57
N GLY A 49 2.48 0.07 -17.64
CA GLY A 49 3.55 -0.25 -18.59
C GLY A 49 4.70 -0.97 -17.87
N ASP A 50 5.92 -0.47 -18.02
CA ASP A 50 7.11 -1.04 -17.36
C ASP A 50 7.34 -0.52 -15.94
N GLN A 51 6.46 0.36 -15.43
CA GLN A 51 6.61 0.94 -14.10
C GLN A 51 5.78 0.20 -13.06
N LEU A 52 6.45 -0.22 -11.99
CA LEU A 52 5.80 -0.64 -10.75
C LEU A 52 5.67 0.55 -9.80
N ILE A 53 4.45 0.78 -9.32
CA ILE A 53 4.10 1.88 -8.45
C ILE A 53 3.26 1.41 -7.28
N LEU A 54 3.40 2.09 -6.15
CA LEU A 54 2.42 2.06 -5.07
C LEU A 54 1.29 3.01 -5.40
N THR A 55 0.06 2.54 -5.21
CA THR A 55 -1.14 3.35 -5.39
C THR A 55 -2.08 3.27 -4.19
N THR A 56 -2.89 4.30 -4.04
CA THR A 56 -4.10 4.28 -3.20
C THR A 56 -5.14 3.33 -3.80
N TRP A 57 -6.26 3.10 -3.10
CA TRP A 57 -7.34 2.29 -3.65
C TRP A 57 -7.95 2.96 -4.89
N ALA A 58 -8.15 4.29 -4.85
CA ALA A 58 -8.58 5.07 -6.01
C ALA A 58 -7.54 5.13 -7.16
N GLY A 59 -6.39 4.46 -7.04
CA GLY A 59 -5.38 4.36 -8.10
C GLY A 59 -4.44 5.58 -8.19
N GLN A 60 -4.48 6.49 -7.21
CA GLN A 60 -3.57 7.63 -7.14
C GLN A 60 -2.16 7.14 -6.84
N ARG A 61 -1.15 7.73 -7.49
CA ARG A 61 0.25 7.34 -7.32
C ARG A 61 0.81 7.84 -5.99
N ILE A 62 1.43 6.93 -5.23
CA ILE A 62 2.14 7.24 -3.99
C ILE A 62 3.64 7.30 -4.25
N ALA A 63 4.24 6.21 -4.75
CA ALA A 63 5.68 6.10 -4.98
C ALA A 63 6.00 5.08 -6.07
N GLY A 64 7.17 5.18 -6.70
CA GLY A 64 7.70 4.09 -7.53
C GLY A 64 8.23 2.94 -6.67
N LEU A 65 8.27 1.73 -7.22
CA LEU A 65 8.82 0.53 -6.58
C LEU A 65 10.01 -0.07 -7.34
N TYR A 66 10.95 -0.65 -6.60
CA TYR A 66 11.88 -1.66 -7.09
C TYR A 66 11.39 -3.04 -6.66
N GLU A 67 11.45 -4.00 -7.58
CA GLU A 67 11.52 -5.42 -7.20
C GLU A 67 12.95 -5.69 -6.73
N THR A 68 13.09 -6.17 -5.50
CA THR A 68 14.40 -6.41 -4.88
C THR A 68 14.76 -7.90 -4.84
N GLY A 69 13.84 -8.77 -5.25
CA GLY A 69 14.03 -10.21 -5.30
C GLY A 69 12.75 -10.97 -4.99
N LYS A 70 12.91 -12.26 -4.66
CA LYS A 70 11.82 -13.18 -4.36
C LYS A 70 12.11 -13.95 -3.07
N THR A 71 11.07 -14.32 -2.34
CA THR A 71 11.14 -15.14 -1.12
C THR A 71 9.98 -16.13 -1.08
N ARG A 72 10.01 -17.13 -0.20
CA ARG A 72 8.88 -18.03 0.03
C ARG A 72 7.99 -17.50 1.17
N GLY A 73 6.69 -17.60 0.96
CA GLY A 73 5.61 -17.34 1.91
C GLY A 73 5.06 -18.64 2.51
N PHE A 74 3.87 -18.52 3.12
CA PHE A 74 3.17 -19.68 3.67
C PHE A 74 2.75 -20.65 2.56
N TYR A 75 2.74 -21.96 2.86
CA TYR A 75 2.53 -23.03 1.88
C TYR A 75 3.47 -23.01 0.65
N GLY A 76 4.64 -22.39 0.77
CA GLY A 76 5.63 -22.33 -0.32
C GLY A 76 5.29 -21.34 -1.44
N ALA A 77 4.28 -20.49 -1.27
CA ALA A 77 3.95 -19.45 -2.24
C ALA A 77 5.13 -18.53 -2.50
N GLU A 78 5.47 -18.26 -3.77
CA GLU A 78 6.49 -17.29 -4.12
C GLU A 78 5.96 -15.87 -3.84
N LEU A 79 6.74 -15.09 -3.11
CA LEU A 79 6.46 -13.69 -2.80
C LEU A 79 7.52 -12.81 -3.45
N VAL A 80 7.08 -11.76 -4.12
CA VAL A 80 7.96 -10.72 -4.67
C VAL A 80 8.26 -9.72 -3.56
N CYS A 81 9.54 -9.37 -3.40
CA CYS A 81 10.02 -8.37 -2.46
C CYS A 81 10.08 -7.01 -3.15
N TYR A 82 9.62 -5.97 -2.45
CA TYR A 82 9.53 -4.61 -2.96
C TYR A 82 10.20 -3.60 -2.04
N GLN A 83 10.72 -2.52 -2.62
CA GLN A 83 11.18 -1.33 -1.91
C GLN A 83 10.75 -0.06 -2.65
N THR A 84 10.39 1.01 -1.94
CA THR A 84 10.11 2.30 -2.59
C THR A 84 11.37 2.87 -3.25
N ARG A 85 11.23 3.38 -4.48
CA ARG A 85 12.33 4.06 -5.21
C ARG A 85 12.72 5.38 -4.57
N HIS A 86 11.72 6.08 -4.03
CA HIS A 86 11.89 7.35 -3.35
C HIS A 86 11.33 7.27 -1.92
N PRO A 87 11.81 8.11 -1.00
CA PRO A 87 11.28 8.17 0.35
C PRO A 87 9.83 8.66 0.34
N VAL A 88 8.99 8.06 1.20
CA VAL A 88 7.65 8.56 1.50
C VAL A 88 7.66 8.98 2.96
N ALA A 89 7.27 10.23 3.22
CA ALA A 89 7.35 10.84 4.55
C ALA A 89 8.74 10.67 5.21
N GLY A 90 9.80 10.81 4.42
CA GLY A 90 11.20 10.76 4.88
C GLY A 90 11.81 9.37 5.06
N PHE A 91 11.09 8.30 4.72
CA PHE A 91 11.59 6.92 4.86
C PHE A 91 11.46 6.12 3.57
N TYR A 92 12.40 5.20 3.37
CA TYR A 92 12.19 4.12 2.41
C TYR A 92 11.29 3.06 3.03
N TRP A 93 10.42 2.45 2.23
CA TRP A 93 9.48 1.43 2.68
C TRP A 93 9.73 0.13 1.95
N HIS A 94 9.59 -1.00 2.64
CA HIS A 94 9.85 -2.32 2.07
C HIS A 94 8.78 -3.33 2.48
N GLY A 95 8.53 -4.32 1.65
CA GLY A 95 7.55 -5.35 1.94
C GLY A 95 7.60 -6.47 0.92
N ARG A 96 6.65 -7.40 1.02
CA ARG A 96 6.55 -8.54 0.12
C ARG A 96 5.09 -8.96 -0.08
N GLY A 97 4.77 -9.48 -1.24
CA GLY A 97 3.42 -9.90 -1.59
C GLY A 97 3.39 -10.77 -2.84
N LEU A 98 2.17 -11.12 -3.28
CA LEU A 98 1.94 -12.05 -4.38
C LEU A 98 2.06 -11.43 -5.78
N GLY A 99 2.41 -10.14 -5.88
CA GLY A 99 2.54 -9.46 -7.18
C GLY A 99 1.71 -8.19 -7.29
N GLU A 100 1.49 -7.78 -8.54
CA GLU A 100 0.62 -6.67 -8.91
C GLU A 100 -0.85 -6.95 -8.61
N GLY A 101 -1.64 -5.90 -8.44
CA GLY A 101 -3.05 -5.97 -8.06
C GLY A 101 -3.28 -6.32 -6.59
N MET A 102 -2.21 -6.64 -5.86
CA MET A 102 -2.29 -7.03 -4.45
C MET A 102 -2.02 -5.85 -3.52
N MET A 103 -2.72 -5.87 -2.38
CA MET A 103 -2.41 -5.01 -1.25
C MET A 103 -1.11 -5.46 -0.60
N LEU A 104 -0.18 -4.53 -0.40
CA LEU A 104 1.05 -4.73 0.35
C LEU A 104 0.95 -4.11 1.73
N ARG A 105 1.48 -4.86 2.71
CA ARG A 105 1.85 -4.34 4.03
C ARG A 105 3.34 -4.07 4.02
N LEU A 106 3.69 -2.80 4.00
CA LEU A 106 5.05 -2.30 3.97
C LEU A 106 5.49 -1.90 5.38
N LYS A 107 6.77 -2.07 5.65
CA LYS A 107 7.44 -1.65 6.87
C LYS A 107 8.36 -0.47 6.59
N LYS A 108 8.43 0.43 7.56
CA LYS A 108 9.35 1.56 7.57
C LYS A 108 10.79 1.03 7.59
N GLY A 109 11.59 1.45 6.63
CA GLY A 109 13.01 1.13 6.53
C GLY A 109 13.87 2.31 6.98
N ARG A 110 15.05 2.44 6.36
CA ARG A 110 16.00 3.52 6.67
C ARG A 110 15.39 4.90 6.41
N ARG A 111 15.78 5.87 7.24
CA ARG A 111 15.55 7.29 6.97
C ARG A 111 16.39 7.70 5.76
N ALA A 112 15.81 8.53 4.90
CA ALA A 112 16.49 9.11 3.75
C ALA A 112 17.39 10.27 4.14
#